data_AF-A0A7Y4ZPS1-F1
#
_entry.id   AF-A0A7Y4ZPS1-F1
#
_cell.length_a   1.000
_cell.length_b   1.000
_cell.length_c   1.000
_cell.angle_alpha   90.00
_cell.angle_beta   90.00
_cell.angle_gamma   90.00
#
_symmetry.space_group_name_H-M   'P 1'
#
loop_
_entity.id
_entity.type
_entity.pdbx_description
1 polymer ?
#
loop_
_entity_poly.entity_id
_entity_poly.type
_entity_poly.pdbx_seq_one_letter_code
_entity_poly.pdbx_strand_id
1 'polypeptide(L)' 'MEPLRELSKLMARHAPPTPRGGWTNAALGLRFGTQSVLQDPTPRVYDPVFALVVQGEKRLVLGDKTFTCGKGTF' A
#
# COMPACT_ATOMS: atom_id res chain seq x y z
N MET A 1 -13.68 0.02 -10.11
CA MET A 1 -12.62 0.84 -10.73
C MET A 1 -11.65 -0.07 -11.46
N GLU A 2 -11.77 -0.17 -12.79
CA GLU A 2 -10.90 -1.04 -13.60
C GLU A 2 -9.41 -0.65 -13.55
N PRO A 3 -9.03 0.65 -13.58
CA PRO A 3 -7.62 1.04 -13.58
C PRO A 3 -6.84 0.56 -12.34
N LEU A 4 -7.49 0.51 -11.18
CA LEU A 4 -6.88 0.03 -9.93
C LEU A 4 -6.66 -1.49 -9.94
N ARG A 5 -7.56 -2.24 -10.59
CA ARG A 5 -7.40 -3.68 -10.76
C ARG A 5 -6.22 -3.98 -11.71
N GLU A 6 -6.09 -3.22 -12.78
CA GLU A 6 -4.95 -3.34 -13.72
C GLU A 6 -3.63 -2.97 -13.05
N LEU A 7 -3.60 -1.86 -12.31
CA LEU A 7 -2.43 -1.46 -11.53
C LEU A 7 -2.03 -2.55 -10.53
N SER A 8 -2.98 -3.12 -9.80
CA SER A 8 -2.73 -4.24 -8.88
C SER A 8 -2.10 -5.44 -9.60
N LYS A 9 -2.62 -5.82 -10.78
CA LYS A 9 -2.07 -6.93 -11.58
C LYS A 9 -0.64 -6.64 -12.04
N LEU A 10 -0.37 -5.44 -12.55
CA LEU A 10 0.96 -5.02 -12.99
C LEU A 10 1.96 -5.04 -11.82
N MET A 11 1.58 -4.43 -10.70
CA MET A 11 2.41 -4.41 -9.50
C MET A 11 2.70 -5.81 -8.96
N ALA A 12 1.71 -6.71 -8.98
CA ALA A 12 1.91 -8.08 -8.52
C ALA A 12 2.91 -8.87 -9.38
N ARG A 13 3.01 -8.55 -10.68
CA ARG A 13 3.98 -9.18 -11.61
C ARG A 13 5.40 -8.65 -11.41
N HIS A 14 5.54 -7.39 -11.04
CA HIS A 14 6.83 -6.71 -10.89
C HIS A 14 7.32 -6.63 -9.44
N ALA A 15 6.51 -7.05 -8.47
CA ALA A 15 6.90 -7.10 -7.07
C ALA A 15 8.04 -8.12 -6.86
N PRO A 16 9.19 -7.70 -6.32
CA PRO A 16 10.28 -8.63 -6.04
C PRO A 16 9.87 -9.65 -4.97
N PRO A 17 10.36 -10.91 -5.06
CA PRO A 17 9.98 -11.99 -4.13
C PRO A 17 10.44 -11.75 -2.68
N THR A 18 11.43 -10.87 -2.47
CA THR A 18 11.89 -10.43 -1.15
C THR A 18 12.05 -8.92 -1.16
N PRO A 19 11.30 -8.18 -0.34
CA PRO A 19 11.38 -6.73 -0.38
C PRO A 19 12.24 -6.21 0.75
N ARG A 20 13.24 -5.41 0.40
CA ARG A 20 13.76 -4.38 1.30
C ARG A 20 13.64 -3.05 0.57
N GLY A 21 12.82 -2.16 1.13
CA GLY A 21 12.72 -0.78 0.67
C GLY A 21 11.32 -0.36 0.27
N GLY A 22 11.09 0.94 0.41
CA GLY A 22 9.99 1.64 -0.23
C GLY A 22 10.52 2.46 -1.41
N TRP A 23 9.68 2.64 -2.42
CA TRP A 23 9.94 3.57 -3.51
C TRP A 23 8.87 4.66 -3.47
N THR A 24 9.29 5.91 -3.64
CA THR A 24 8.39 7.07 -3.67
C THR A 24 8.55 7.81 -4.99
N ASN A 25 7.43 8.14 -5.63
CA ASN A 25 7.36 9.02 -6.77
C ASN A 25 6.59 10.28 -6.37
N ALA A 26 7.33 11.36 -6.10
CA ALA A 26 6.73 12.62 -5.67
C ALA A 26 5.86 13.26 -6.77
N ALA A 27 6.26 13.17 -8.04
CA ALA A 27 5.53 13.77 -9.17
C ALA A 27 4.14 13.15 -9.36
N LEU A 28 3.99 11.86 -9.05
CA LEU A 28 2.71 11.14 -9.12
C LEU A 28 2.02 11.02 -7.75
N GLY A 29 2.64 11.51 -6.67
CA GLY A 29 2.12 11.34 -5.31
C GLY A 29 2.03 9.87 -4.85
N LEU A 30 2.84 8.98 -5.42
CA LEU A 30 2.75 7.54 -5.17
C LEU A 30 3.83 7.08 -4.20
N ARG A 31 3.43 6.25 -3.24
CA ARG A 31 4.35 5.51 -2.36
C ARG A 31 4.10 4.02 -2.49
N PHE A 32 5.17 3.32 -2.82
CA PHE A 32 5.22 1.88 -2.92
C PHE A 32 6.06 1.35 -1.77
N GLY A 33 5.56 0.32 -1.11
CA GLY A 33 6.31 -0.32 -0.04
C GLY A 33 5.83 -1.72 0.12
N THR A 34 6.75 -2.59 0.50
CA THR A 34 6.39 -3.90 1.00
C THR A 34 6.86 -4.02 2.44
N GLN A 35 5.94 -4.46 3.27
CA GLN A 35 6.09 -4.51 4.72
C GLN A 35 5.73 -5.93 5.16
N SER A 36 6.69 -6.60 5.81
CA SER A 36 6.50 -7.89 6.48
C SER A 36 6.35 -7.74 8.00
N VAL A 37 6.60 -6.55 8.53
CA VAL A 37 6.50 -6.22 9.95
C VAL A 37 5.61 -5.00 10.16
N LEU A 38 5.16 -4.82 11.39
CA LEU A 38 4.44 -3.61 11.79
C LEU A 38 5.39 -2.40 11.62
N GLN A 39 4.83 -1.29 11.14
CA GLN A 39 5.56 -0.02 11.02
C GLN A 39 5.05 0.96 12.05
N ASP A 40 5.92 1.87 12.47
CA ASP A 40 5.50 3.04 13.22
C ASP A 40 4.51 3.86 12.39
N PRO A 41 3.48 4.45 13.03
CA PRO A 41 2.54 5.30 12.34
C PRO A 41 3.26 6.44 11.62
N THR A 42 2.86 6.74 10.39
CA THR A 42 3.33 7.95 9.71
C THR A 42 2.60 9.14 10.33
N PRO A 43 3.30 10.04 11.03
CA PRO A 43 2.65 11.18 11.67
C PRO A 43 2.22 12.19 10.61
N ARG A 44 1.18 12.99 10.92
CA ARG A 44 0.84 14.22 10.18
C ARG A 44 0.45 14.01 8.70
N VAL A 45 -0.35 12.98 8.42
CA VAL A 45 -0.97 12.79 7.11
C VAL A 45 -2.21 13.69 7.04
N TYR A 46 -2.07 14.85 6.38
CA TYR A 46 -3.16 15.84 6.27
C TYR A 46 -3.97 15.70 4.99
N ASP A 47 -3.40 15.07 3.96
CA ASP A 47 -4.06 14.84 2.68
C ASP A 47 -4.79 13.48 2.68
N PRO A 48 -5.92 13.35 1.96
CA PRO A 48 -6.57 12.07 1.74
C PRO A 48 -5.59 11.08 1.09
N VAL A 49 -5.46 9.89 1.69
CA VAL A 49 -4.59 8.82 1.17
C VAL A 49 -5.46 7.67 0.68
N PHE A 50 -5.09 7.13 -0.47
CA PHE A 50 -5.65 5.92 -1.03
C PHE A 50 -4.66 4.76 -0.88
N ALA A 51 -5.13 3.62 -0.35
CA ALA A 51 -4.30 2.43 -0.15
C ALA A 51 -4.79 1.28 -1.01
N LEU A 52 -3.90 0.66 -1.79
CA LEU A 52 -4.17 -0.52 -2.60
C LEU A 52 -3.34 -1.70 -2.11
N VAL A 53 -4.01 -2.75 -1.63
CA VAL A 53 -3.31 -3.98 -1.19
C VAL A 53 -3.09 -4.89 -2.39
N VAL A 54 -1.84 -5.01 -2.82
CA VAL A 54 -1.49 -5.80 -4.02
C VAL A 54 -1.20 -7.27 -3.71
N GLN A 55 -0.67 -7.58 -2.52
CA GLN A 55 -0.33 -8.94 -2.11
C GLN A 55 -0.52 -9.14 -0.61
N GLY A 56 -0.95 -10.36 -0.25
CA GLY A 56 -1.21 -10.78 1.12
C GLY A 56 -2.39 -10.07 1.76
N GLU A 57 -2.52 -10.26 3.06
CA GLU A 57 -3.40 -9.48 3.92
C GLU A 57 -2.58 -8.39 4.62
N LYS A 58 -3.16 -7.20 4.75
CA LYS A 58 -2.55 -6.06 5.43
C LYS A 58 -3.50 -5.53 6.50
N ARG A 59 -2.91 -5.13 7.62
CA ARG A 59 -3.61 -4.35 8.65
C ARG A 59 -3.22 -2.88 8.48
N LEU A 60 -4.20 -2.02 8.29
CA LEU A 60 -4.04 -0.57 8.20
C LEU A 60 -4.59 0.07 9.47
N VAL A 61 -3.89 1.07 9.99
CA VAL A 61 -4.31 1.83 11.16
C VAL A 61 -4.43 3.30 10.76
N LEU A 62 -5.59 3.91 11.01
CA LEU A 62 -5.87 5.31 10.74
C LEU A 62 -6.47 5.94 12.01
N GLY A 63 -5.64 6.69 12.74
CA GLY A 63 -6.01 7.16 14.07
C GLY A 63 -6.23 5.98 15.02
N ASP A 64 -7.43 5.87 15.57
CA ASP A 64 -7.89 4.79 16.44
C ASP A 64 -8.54 3.61 15.69
N LYS A 65 -8.73 3.74 14.36
CA LYS A 65 -9.41 2.73 13.54
C LYS A 65 -8.41 1.74 12.96
N THR A 66 -8.79 0.46 13.02
CA THR A 66 -8.04 -0.64 12.42
C THR A 66 -8.85 -1.27 11.28
N PHE A 67 -8.20 -1.47 10.13
CA PHE A 67 -8.78 -2.12 8.96
C PHE A 67 -7.95 -3.35 8.60
N THR A 68 -8.63 -4.45 8.26
CA THR A 68 -7.99 -5.63 7.68
C THR A 68 -8.36 -5.67 6.20
N CYS A 69 -7.35 -5.63 5.34
CA CYS A 69 -7.51 -5.49 3.90
C CYS A 69 -6.79 -6.64 3.19
N GLY A 70 -7.54 -7.42 2.41
CA GLY A 70 -7.01 -8.50 1.59
C GLY A 70 -6.48 -8.01 0.25
N LYS A 71 -5.93 -8.93 -0.54
CA LYS A 71 -5.49 -8.65 -1.91
C LYS A 71 -6.66 -8.08 -2.73
N GLY A 72 -6.40 -6.94 -3.38
CA GLY A 72 -7.37 -6.26 -4.24
C GLY A 72 -8.39 -5.40 -3.48
N THR A 73 -8.29 -5.31 -2.15
CA THR A 73 -9.05 -4.34 -1.35
C THR A 73 -8.44 -2.95 -1.52
N PHE A 74 -9.31 -1.96 -1.65
CA PHE A 74 -9.02 -0.55 -1.74
C PHE A 74 -10.22 0.29 -1.31
#